data_AF-A0A1H9TPV3-F1
#
_entry.id   AF-A0A1H9TPV3-F1
#
_cell.length_a   1.000
_cell.length_b   1.000
_cell.length_c   1.000
_cell.angle_alpha   90.00
_cell.angle_beta   90.00
_cell.angle_gamma   90.00
#
_symmetry.space_group_name_H-M   'P 1'
#
loop_
_entity.id
_entity.type
_entity.pdbx_description
1 polymer ?
#
loop_
_entity_poly.entity_id
_entity_poly.type
_entity_poly.pdbx_seq_one_letter_code
_entity_poly.pdbx_strand_id
1 'polypeptide(L)'
;MAPLAILGAVPGAVLAAYFYRLIKKPIMSWVGEFLGTGIIGSILSTPVMNWYWTMTANGDNELLAKASAAQSLFLFMPRFICATLIGGALGLTVVHGLRYSAYFVNLEHLYLKPSKKLGEK
;
A
#
# COMPACT_ATOMS: atom_id res chain seq x y z
N MET A 1 -3.09 -14.41 -8.82
CA MET A 1 -3.06 -12.95 -8.58
C MET A 1 -3.44 -12.58 -7.15
N ALA A 2 -4.53 -13.12 -6.59
CA ALA A 2 -5.05 -12.73 -5.27
C ALA A 2 -4.06 -12.87 -4.08
N PRO A 3 -3.24 -13.94 -3.94
CA PRO A 3 -2.40 -14.11 -2.75
C PRO A 3 -1.29 -13.04 -2.63
N LEU A 4 -0.75 -12.56 -3.75
CA LEU A 4 0.40 -11.66 -3.75
C LEU A 4 0.02 -10.21 -3.45
N ALA A 5 -1.18 -9.81 -3.81
CA ALA A 5 -1.71 -8.50 -3.46
C ALA A 5 -1.87 -8.37 -1.93
N ILE A 6 -2.32 -9.44 -1.27
CA ILE A 6 -2.48 -9.47 0.19
C ILE A 6 -1.12 -9.37 0.89
N LEU A 7 -0.10 -10.09 0.40
CA LEU A 7 1.26 -10.06 0.95
C LEU A 7 1.91 -8.67 0.89
N GLY A 8 1.64 -7.89 -0.16
CA GLY A 8 2.12 -6.51 -0.26
C GLY A 8 1.27 -5.53 0.56
N ALA A 9 -0.05 -5.71 0.60
CA ALA A 9 -0.97 -4.78 1.24
C ALA A 9 -0.85 -4.76 2.77
N VAL A 10 -0.54 -5.89 3.41
CA VAL A 10 -0.37 -5.96 4.87
C VAL A 10 0.79 -5.08 5.37
N PRO A 11 2.05 -5.25 4.90
CA PRO A 11 3.15 -4.37 5.29
C PRO A 11 2.93 -2.91 4.83
N GLY A 12 2.28 -2.72 3.67
CA GLY A 12 1.83 -1.42 3.19
C GLY A 12 0.95 -0.67 4.17
N ALA A 13 -0.15 -1.28 4.60
CA ALA A 13 -1.11 -0.69 5.53
C ALA A 13 -0.49 -0.43 6.91
N VAL A 14 0.40 -1.31 7.38
CA VAL A 14 1.12 -1.12 8.64
C VAL A 14 2.05 0.09 8.56
N LEU A 15 2.85 0.23 7.50
CA LEU A 15 3.71 1.39 7.32
C LEU A 15 2.89 2.67 7.10
N ALA A 16 1.82 2.63 6.31
CA ALA A 16 0.92 3.76 6.11
C ALA A 16 0.37 4.28 7.44
N ALA A 17 -0.12 3.38 8.30
CA ALA A 17 -0.58 3.73 9.63
C ALA A 17 0.55 4.27 10.53
N TYR A 18 1.75 3.68 10.47
CA TYR A 18 2.91 4.13 11.23
C TYR A 18 3.33 5.55 10.86
N PHE A 19 3.53 5.85 9.58
CA PHE A 19 3.89 7.18 9.10
C PHE A 19 2.78 8.22 9.32
N TYR A 20 1.51 7.81 9.19
CA TYR A 20 0.39 8.68 9.53
C TYR A 20 0.36 9.03 11.02
N ARG A 21 0.70 8.09 11.92
CA ARG A 21 0.76 8.37 13.36
C ARG A 21 1.85 9.38 13.72
N LEU A 22 2.99 9.35 13.02
CA LEU A 22 4.12 10.25 13.29
C LEU A 22 3.83 11.69 12.87
N ILE A 23 3.27 11.90 11.67
CA ILE A 23 3.23 13.23 11.05
C ILE A 23 1.80 13.77 10.91
N LYS A 24 0.77 12.91 11.10
CA LYS A 24 -0.67 13.25 11.03
C LYS A 24 -1.08 13.95 9.73
N LYS A 25 -0.35 13.68 8.63
CA LYS A 25 -0.65 14.18 7.29
C LYS A 25 -1.02 13.02 6.37
N PRO A 26 -2.07 13.17 5.54
CA PRO A 26 -2.51 12.10 4.63
C PRO A 26 -1.42 11.72 3.61
N ILE A 27 -0.58 12.68 3.19
CA ILE A 27 0.57 12.43 2.32
C ILE A 27 1.57 11.42 2.92
N MET A 28 1.71 11.38 4.25
CA MET A 28 2.64 10.48 4.92
C MET A 28 2.09 9.05 5.02
N SER A 29 0.77 8.91 5.06
CA SER A 29 0.13 7.59 4.89
C SER A 29 0.46 7.03 3.50
N TRP A 30 0.37 7.87 2.47
CA TRP A 30 0.69 7.46 1.10
C TRP A 30 2.16 7.08 0.92
N VAL A 31 3.10 7.84 1.49
CA VAL A 31 4.53 7.49 1.47
C VAL A 31 4.78 6.14 2.15
N GLY A 32 4.11 5.89 3.28
CA GLY A 32 4.18 4.59 3.95
C GLY A 32 3.66 3.44 3.09
N GLU A 33 2.58 3.66 2.35
CA GLU A 33 2.02 2.66 1.45
C GLU A 33 2.88 2.42 0.20
N PHE A 34 3.48 3.48 -0.34
CA PHE A 34 4.44 3.38 -1.44
C PHE A 34 5.67 2.56 -1.03
N LEU A 35 6.24 2.83 0.14
CA LEU A 35 7.39 2.08 0.66
C LEU A 35 7.01 0.65 1.03
N GLY A 36 5.89 0.46 1.72
CA GLY A 36 5.45 -0.83 2.24
C GLY A 36 4.91 -1.78 1.15
N THR A 37 3.98 -1.34 0.33
CA THR A 37 3.41 -2.17 -0.76
C THR A 37 4.31 -2.15 -2.00
N GLY A 38 4.85 -0.98 -2.36
CA GLY A 38 5.62 -0.80 -3.59
C GLY A 38 7.01 -1.43 -3.54
N ILE A 39 7.80 -1.11 -2.52
CA ILE A 39 9.20 -1.59 -2.40
C ILE A 39 9.27 -2.86 -1.58
N ILE A 40 8.84 -2.83 -0.32
CA ILE A 40 8.98 -3.98 0.59
C ILE A 40 8.09 -5.14 0.12
N GLY A 41 6.84 -4.86 -0.24
CA GLY A 41 5.89 -5.84 -0.72
C GLY A 41 6.32 -6.53 -2.02
N SER A 42 6.95 -5.80 -2.95
CA SER A 42 7.47 -6.39 -4.19
C SER A 42 8.67 -7.28 -3.93
N ILE A 43 9.60 -6.86 -3.06
CA ILE A 43 10.77 -7.67 -2.67
C ILE A 43 10.32 -8.96 -1.98
N LEU A 44 9.43 -8.87 -0.97
CA LEU A 44 8.94 -10.02 -0.22
C LEU A 44 8.05 -10.96 -1.04
N SER A 45 7.36 -10.45 -2.06
CA SER A 45 6.53 -11.28 -2.93
C SER A 45 7.34 -12.26 -3.79
N THR A 46 8.59 -11.92 -4.14
CA THR A 46 9.45 -12.78 -4.98
C THR A 46 9.83 -14.12 -4.31
N PRO A 47 10.35 -14.18 -3.07
CA PRO A 47 10.62 -15.46 -2.40
C PRO A 47 9.35 -16.18 -1.97
N VAL A 48 8.32 -15.45 -1.51
CA VAL A 48 7.09 -16.08 -1.00
C VAL A 48 6.34 -16.81 -2.11
N MET A 49 6.25 -16.23 -3.31
CA MET A 49 5.65 -16.96 -4.42
C MET A 49 6.53 -18.11 -4.87
N ASN A 50 7.86 -17.95 -4.93
CA ASN A 50 8.72 -19.08 -5.31
C ASN A 50 8.51 -20.27 -4.34
N TRP A 51 8.40 -20.00 -3.04
CA TRP A 51 8.07 -21.00 -2.04
C TRP A 51 6.67 -21.61 -2.22
N TYR A 52 5.65 -20.77 -2.39
CA TYR A 52 4.26 -21.22 -2.58
C TYR A 52 4.08 -22.06 -3.85
N TRP A 53 4.74 -21.67 -4.94
CA TRP A 53 4.68 -22.37 -6.22
C TRP A 53 5.47 -23.67 -6.19
N THR A 54 6.61 -23.71 -5.48
CA THR A 54 7.37 -24.96 -5.27
C THR A 54 6.57 -25.99 -4.47
N MET A 55 5.79 -25.55 -3.46
CA MET A 55 4.88 -26.45 -2.73
C MET A 55 3.67 -26.89 -3.56
N THR A 56 3.17 -26.05 -4.45
CA THR A 56 1.93 -26.33 -5.21
C THR A 56 2.19 -27.10 -6.51
N ALA A 57 3.36 -26.95 -7.13
CA ALA A 57 3.64 -27.46 -8.47
C ALA A 57 4.30 -28.85 -8.52
N ASN A 58 4.47 -29.56 -7.38
CA ASN A 58 5.00 -30.94 -7.32
C ASN A 58 6.22 -31.23 -8.24
N GLY A 59 7.11 -30.25 -8.46
CA GLY A 59 8.33 -30.42 -9.25
C GLY A 59 8.24 -30.14 -10.76
N ASP A 60 7.13 -29.60 -11.28
CA ASP A 60 7.05 -29.16 -12.68
C ASP A 60 7.93 -27.93 -12.96
N ASN A 61 9.16 -28.20 -13.39
CA ASN A 61 10.23 -27.21 -13.60
C ASN A 61 9.87 -26.13 -14.64
N GLU A 62 9.00 -26.42 -15.62
CA GLU A 62 8.60 -25.45 -16.66
C GLU A 62 7.70 -24.34 -16.10
N LEU A 63 6.79 -24.68 -15.18
CA LEU A 63 5.91 -23.73 -14.51
C LEU A 63 6.70 -22.83 -13.56
N LEU A 64 7.71 -23.39 -12.88
CA LEU A 64 8.63 -22.65 -12.02
C LEU A 64 9.50 -21.66 -12.83
N ALA A 65 9.98 -22.07 -14.01
CA ALA A 65 10.74 -21.20 -14.91
C ALA A 65 9.90 -20.03 -15.44
N LYS A 66 8.66 -20.27 -15.87
CA LYS A 66 7.73 -19.23 -16.34
C LYS A 66 7.27 -18.29 -15.23
N ALA A 67 7.06 -18.81 -14.01
CA ALA A 67 6.77 -17.99 -12.83
C ALA A 67 7.96 -17.08 -12.48
N SER A 68 9.20 -17.57 -12.54
CA SER A 68 10.38 -16.74 -12.24
C SER A 68 10.60 -15.61 -13.25
N ALA A 69 10.33 -15.84 -14.55
CA ALA A 69 10.49 -14.84 -15.60
C ALA A 69 9.47 -13.70 -15.47
N ALA A 70 8.20 -14.03 -15.23
CA ALA A 70 7.12 -13.07 -15.01
C ALA A 70 7.25 -12.29 -13.67
N GLN A 71 8.12 -12.76 -12.78
CA GLN A 71 8.30 -12.29 -11.42
C GLN A 71 9.71 -11.81 -11.14
N SER A 72 10.51 -11.64 -12.19
CA SER A 72 11.78 -10.92 -12.08
C SER A 72 11.49 -9.59 -11.39
N LEU A 73 12.29 -9.28 -10.38
CA LEU A 73 12.11 -8.10 -9.54
C LEU A 73 11.90 -6.83 -10.40
N PHE A 74 12.59 -6.77 -11.54
CA PHE A 74 12.52 -5.67 -12.51
C PHE A 74 11.21 -5.56 -13.29
N LEU A 75 10.44 -6.63 -13.49
CA LEU A 75 9.11 -6.56 -14.12
C LEU A 75 7.98 -6.46 -13.08
N PHE A 76 8.20 -7.04 -11.91
CA PHE A 76 7.21 -7.09 -10.84
C PHE A 76 7.15 -5.79 -10.04
N MET A 77 8.29 -5.22 -9.65
CA MET A 77 8.39 -4.01 -8.84
C MET A 77 7.76 -2.78 -9.52
N PRO A 78 7.96 -2.51 -10.84
CA PRO A 78 7.32 -1.36 -11.49
C PRO A 78 5.80 -1.43 -11.44
N ARG A 79 5.20 -2.62 -11.58
CA ARG A 79 3.74 -2.78 -11.50
C ARG A 79 3.19 -2.43 -10.12
N PHE A 80 3.90 -2.80 -9.06
CA PHE A 80 3.52 -2.46 -7.68
C PHE A 80 3.71 -0.97 -7.40
N ILE A 81 4.77 -0.38 -7.93
CA ILE A 81 5.00 1.07 -7.89
C ILE A 81 3.87 1.81 -8.62
N CYS A 82 3.53 1.43 -9.86
CA CYS A 82 2.43 2.05 -10.60
C CYS A 82 1.09 1.88 -9.88
N ALA A 83 0.81 0.69 -9.32
CA ALA A 83 -0.41 0.45 -8.57
C ALA A 83 -0.52 1.35 -7.31
N THR A 84 0.57 1.51 -6.56
CA THR A 84 0.61 2.37 -5.36
C THR A 84 0.55 3.86 -5.70
N LEU A 85 1.13 4.28 -6.82
CA LEU A 85 1.00 5.66 -7.33
C LEU A 85 -0.46 5.99 -7.67
N ILE A 86 -1.13 5.13 -8.46
CA ILE A 86 -2.51 5.34 -8.89
C ILE A 86 -3.48 5.23 -7.70
N GLY A 87 -3.36 4.17 -6.89
CA GLY A 87 -4.21 3.96 -5.73
C GLY A 87 -4.07 5.08 -4.70
N GLY A 88 -2.85 5.57 -4.53
CA GLY A 88 -2.57 6.71 -3.68
C GLY A 88 -3.12 8.04 -4.17
N ALA A 89 -2.98 8.33 -5.46
CA ALA A 89 -3.57 9.52 -6.07
C ALA A 89 -5.10 9.51 -5.92
N LEU A 90 -5.74 8.36 -6.16
CA LEU A 90 -7.17 8.19 -5.94
C LEU A 90 -7.54 8.35 -4.46
N GLY A 91 -6.79 7.73 -3.54
CA GLY A 91 -7.03 7.85 -2.10
C GLY A 91 -6.94 9.29 -1.59
N LEU A 92 -5.92 10.03 -2.02
CA LEU A 92 -5.78 11.46 -1.69
C LEU A 92 -6.89 12.31 -2.28
N THR A 93 -7.34 12.02 -3.50
CA THR A 93 -8.46 12.72 -4.14
C THR A 93 -9.77 12.47 -3.37
N VAL A 94 -10.03 11.23 -2.96
CA VAL A 94 -11.19 10.87 -2.14
C VAL A 94 -11.13 11.57 -0.78
N VAL A 95 -9.98 11.59 -0.12
CA VAL A 95 -9.81 12.33 1.14
C VAL A 95 -10.04 13.83 0.95
N HIS A 96 -9.56 14.40 -0.16
CA HIS A 96 -9.80 15.81 -0.47
C HIS A 96 -11.30 16.09 -0.69
N GLY A 97 -12.01 15.22 -1.41
CA GLY A 97 -13.45 15.32 -1.62
C GLY A 97 -14.26 15.16 -0.32
N LEU A 98 -13.86 14.23 0.56
CA LEU A 98 -14.52 13.99 1.84
C LEU A 98 -14.48 15.21 2.76
N ARG A 99 -13.46 16.07 2.66
CA ARG A 99 -13.36 17.31 3.44
C ARG A 99 -14.44 18.35 3.10
N TYR A 100 -15.08 18.23 1.94
CA TYR A 100 -16.23 19.09 1.57
C TYR A 100 -17.56 18.58 2.14
N SER A 101 -17.61 17.34 2.65
CA SER A 101 -18.82 16.78 3.24
C SER A 101 -18.97 17.22 4.69
N ALA A 102 -20.11 17.85 5.02
CA ALA A 102 -20.42 18.29 6.38
C ALA A 102 -20.42 17.12 7.39
N TYR A 103 -20.81 15.92 6.96
CA TYR A 103 -20.80 14.72 7.81
C TYR A 103 -19.38 14.31 8.21
N PHE A 104 -18.42 14.42 7.29
CA PHE A 104 -17.04 14.04 7.57
C PHE A 104 -16.38 15.03 8.53
N VAL A 105 -16.63 16.33 8.37
CA VAL A 105 -16.14 17.37 9.29
C VAL A 105 -16.71 17.19 10.70
N ASN A 106 -18.00 16.84 10.82
CA ASN A 106 -18.61 16.54 12.12
C ASN A 106 -17.99 15.30 12.78
N LEU A 107 -17.71 14.25 12.00
CA LEU A 107 -17.03 13.05 12.51
C LEU A 107 -15.57 13.32 12.91
N GLU A 108 -14.86 14.12 12.13
CA GLU A 108 -13.52 14.61 12.46
C GLU A 108 -13.55 15.36 13.79
N HIS A 109 -14.49 16.29 14.00
CA HIS A 109 -14.64 17.01 15.26
C HIS A 109 -14.97 16.12 16.47
N LEU A 110 -15.72 15.04 16.28
CA LEU A 110 -16.13 14.11 17.35
C LEU A 110 -15.00 13.17 17.77
N TYR A 111 -14.21 12.67 16.83
CA TYR A 111 -13.16 11.67 17.10
C TYR A 111 -11.76 12.29 17.23
N LEU A 112 -11.48 13.37 16.52
CA LEU A 112 -10.23 14.13 16.62
C LEU A 112 -10.51 15.37 17.47
N LYS A 113 -10.45 15.20 18.80
CA LYS A 113 -10.49 16.32 19.77
C LYS A 113 -9.58 17.44 19.26
N PRO A 114 -10.05 18.70 19.18
CA PRO A 114 -9.34 19.75 18.44
C PRO A 114 -8.00 20.04 19.10
N SER A 115 -6.91 19.53 18.51
CA SER A 115 -5.57 20.00 18.86
C SER A 115 -5.31 21.28 18.09
N LYS A 116 -5.64 22.39 18.78
CA LYS A 116 -5.34 23.79 18.49
C LYS A 116 -5.99 24.41 17.25
N LYS A 117 -6.82 25.42 17.53
CA LYS A 117 -7.02 26.60 16.67
C LYS A 117 -5.65 27.09 16.19
N LEU A 118 -5.39 26.97 14.90
CA LEU A 118 -4.55 27.91 14.17
C LEU A 118 -5.54 29.05 13.81
N GLY A 119 -5.73 30.04 14.67
CA GLY A 119 -4.72 31.07 14.83
C GLY A 119 -4.88 32.03 13.65
N GLU A 120 -5.97 32.78 13.67
CA GLU A 120 -6.09 34.03 12.93
C GLU A 120 -4.87 34.90 13.24
N LYS A 121 -4.13 35.28 12.20
CA LYS A 121 -3.75 36.65 11.87
C LYS A 121 -3.12 36.68 10.49
#